data_AF-X0TDW3-F1
#
_entry.id   AF-X0TDW3-F1
#
_cell.length_a   1.000
_cell.length_b   1.000
_cell.length_c   1.000
_cell.angle_alpha   90.00
_cell.angle_beta   90.00
_cell.angle_gamma   90.00
#
_symmetry.space_group_name_H-M   'P 1'
#
loop_
_entity.id
_entity.type
_entity.pdbx_description
1 polymer ?
#
loop_
_entity_poly.entity_id
_entity_poly.type
_entity_poly.pdbx_seq_one_letter_code
_entity_poly.pdbx_strand_id
1 'polypeptide(L)'
;ISLSQTIAIEVDELYLQKGCNIKFREAPDVRWNYTLNVFSLPILLKIKLLSTPPVYILGGGEFSHILSHKENGLDITENTKIFDYGIILGGGLKIKMPNNDLFIEARYHIGLQNIAKDNLRFESIKTNAFVLMLALRI
;
A
#
# COMPACT_ATOMS: atom_id res chain seq x y z
N ILE A 1 -15.29 -6.65 11.72
CA ILE A 1 -16.24 -7.74 12.06
C ILE A 1 -15.42 -9.03 12.16
N SER A 2 -15.49 -9.77 13.27
CA SER A 2 -14.76 -11.05 13.46
C SER A 2 -15.72 -12.20 13.17
N LEU A 3 -15.46 -12.98 12.11
CA LEU A 3 -16.32 -14.10 11.69
C LEU A 3 -15.89 -15.44 12.32
N SER A 4 -14.72 -15.50 12.96
CA SER A 4 -14.26 -16.61 13.81
C SER A 4 -13.07 -16.12 14.66
N GLN A 5 -12.70 -16.80 15.75
CA GLN A 5 -11.49 -16.46 16.55
C GLN A 5 -10.17 -16.45 15.75
N THR A 6 -10.22 -16.88 14.49
CA THR A 6 -9.08 -17.00 13.57
C THR A 6 -9.13 -15.95 12.44
N ILE A 7 -10.30 -15.37 12.13
CA ILE A 7 -10.49 -14.51 10.96
C ILE A 7 -11.12 -13.16 11.35
N ALA A 8 -10.50 -12.07 10.89
CA ALA A 8 -11.00 -10.71 11.06
C ALA A 8 -10.94 -9.94 9.75
N ILE A 9 -11.86 -8.98 9.59
CA ILE A 9 -11.81 -7.99 8.50
C ILE A 9 -11.38 -6.66 9.10
N GLU A 10 -10.43 -6.01 8.45
CA GLU A 10 -9.90 -4.69 8.76
C GLU A 10 -10.14 -3.74 7.58
N VAL A 11 -10.56 -2.52 7.92
CA VAL A 11 -10.75 -1.43 6.97
C VAL A 11 -10.03 -0.25 7.58
N ASP A 12 -9.01 0.25 6.89
CA ASP A 12 -8.21 1.39 7.36
C ASP A 12 -8.31 2.55 6.39
N GLU A 13 -7.99 3.74 6.88
CA GLU A 13 -7.85 4.94 6.08
C GLU A 13 -6.43 5.47 6.29
N LEU A 14 -5.64 5.54 5.21
CA LEU A 14 -4.20 5.80 5.28
C LEU A 14 -3.80 6.96 4.38
N TYR A 15 -3.00 7.88 4.91
CA TYR A 15 -2.21 8.81 4.10
C TYR A 15 -0.78 8.30 4.02
N LEU A 16 -0.32 7.94 2.82
CA LEU A 16 1.00 7.34 2.62
C LEU A 16 1.65 7.77 1.32
N GLN A 17 2.97 7.72 1.28
CA GLN A 17 3.75 7.95 0.08
C GLN A 17 4.06 6.63 -0.62
N LYS A 18 3.68 6.49 -1.90
CA LYS A 18 4.02 5.33 -2.74
C LYS A 18 5.15 5.66 -3.69
N GLY A 19 6.02 4.68 -3.94
CA GLY A 19 6.96 4.71 -5.05
C GLY A 19 6.26 4.34 -6.35
N CYS A 20 6.87 4.74 -7.47
CA CYS A 20 6.38 4.40 -8.80
C CYS A 20 7.51 3.86 -9.68
N ASN A 21 7.18 2.82 -10.43
CA ASN A 21 8.04 2.27 -11.47
C ASN A 21 7.49 2.70 -12.83
N ILE A 22 8.23 3.57 -13.53
CA ILE A 22 7.92 4.01 -14.88
C ILE A 22 8.64 3.12 -15.89
N LYS A 23 7.89 2.66 -16.91
CA LYS A 23 8.45 2.09 -18.14
C LYS A 23 8.20 3.03 -19.31
N PHE A 24 9.28 3.44 -19.96
CA PHE A 24 9.24 4.27 -21.17
C PHE A 24 9.19 3.41 -22.42
N ARG A 25 8.37 3.81 -23.40
CA ARG A 25 8.19 3.06 -24.65
C ARG A 25 9.46 3.09 -25.54
N GLU A 26 10.20 4.20 -25.53
CA GLU A 26 11.40 4.39 -26.38
C GLU A 26 12.72 3.97 -25.69
N ALA A 27 12.69 3.77 -24.36
CA ALA A 27 13.88 3.43 -23.57
C ALA A 27 13.49 2.57 -22.35
N PRO A 28 13.17 1.27 -22.55
CA PRO A 28 12.63 0.41 -21.50
C PRO A 28 13.60 0.16 -20.33
N ASP A 29 14.90 0.37 -20.53
CA ASP A 29 15.94 0.16 -19.50
C ASP A 29 16.13 1.37 -18.56
N VAL A 30 15.56 2.54 -18.91
CA VAL A 30 15.63 3.74 -18.06
C VAL A 30 14.55 3.64 -16.99
N ARG A 31 14.96 3.36 -15.74
CA ARG A 31 14.06 3.41 -14.58
C ARG A 31 14.11 4.79 -13.93
N TRP A 32 12.98 5.48 -13.95
CA TRP A 32 12.77 6.67 -13.13
C TRP A 32 11.92 6.33 -11.91
N ASN A 33 12.46 6.67 -10.74
CA ASN A 33 11.80 6.52 -9.46
C ASN A 33 11.23 7.89 -9.08
N TYR A 34 9.92 7.98 -9.00
CA TYR A 34 9.23 9.14 -8.46
C TYR A 34 8.25 8.69 -7.38
N THR A 35 7.86 9.61 -6.49
CA THR A 35 6.97 9.30 -5.37
C THR A 35 5.64 10.04 -5.50
N LEU A 36 4.59 9.42 -5.00
CA LEU A 36 3.23 9.94 -5.00
C LEU A 36 2.72 9.99 -3.56
N ASN A 37 2.05 11.09 -3.20
CA ASN A 37 1.26 11.12 -1.97
C ASN A 37 -0.15 10.62 -2.27
N VAL A 38 -0.62 9.67 -1.48
CA VAL A 38 -1.82 8.90 -1.79
C VAL A 38 -2.66 8.74 -0.52
N PHE A 39 -3.96 8.90 -0.69
CA PHE A 39 -4.96 8.45 0.26
C PHE A 39 -5.40 7.03 -0.09
N SER A 40 -5.15 6.07 0.79
CA SER A 40 -5.46 4.66 0.56
C SER A 40 -6.53 4.16 1.52
N LEU A 41 -7.50 3.43 0.97
CA LEU A 41 -8.57 2.73 1.67
C LEU A 41 -8.38 1.22 1.47
N PRO A 42 -7.51 0.57 2.27
CA PRO A 42 -7.35 -0.88 2.26
C PRO A 42 -8.52 -1.61 2.92
N ILE A 43 -8.90 -2.74 2.33
CA ILE A 43 -9.86 -3.71 2.90
C ILE A 43 -9.14 -5.04 3.00
N LEU A 44 -8.86 -5.48 4.22
CA LEU A 44 -7.92 -6.57 4.52
C LEU A 44 -8.61 -7.70 5.28
N LEU A 45 -8.30 -8.92 4.89
CA LEU A 45 -8.58 -10.12 5.65
C LEU A 45 -7.36 -10.45 6.50
N LYS A 46 -7.55 -10.51 7.82
CA LYS A 46 -6.56 -10.93 8.81
C LYS A 46 -6.82 -12.36 9.23
N ILE A 47 -5.80 -13.22 9.09
CA ILE A 47 -5.85 -14.62 9.52
C ILE A 47 -4.79 -14.83 10.60
N LYS A 48 -5.23 -15.23 11.78
CA LYS A 48 -4.35 -15.57 12.90
C LYS A 48 -3.67 -16.92 12.64
N LEU A 49 -2.34 -16.94 12.69
CA LEU A 49 -1.52 -18.15 12.52
C LEU A 49 -1.13 -18.77 13.86
N LEU A 50 -0.62 -17.95 14.78
CA LEU A 50 -0.13 -18.39 16.09
C LEU A 50 -0.84 -17.63 17.21
N SER A 51 -1.00 -18.29 18.36
CA SER A 51 -1.61 -17.68 19.55
C SER A 51 -0.58 -17.12 20.54
N THR A 52 0.66 -17.62 20.53
CA THR A 52 1.71 -17.23 21.49
C THR A 52 3.10 -17.29 20.83
N PRO A 53 3.74 -16.15 20.48
CA PRO A 53 3.12 -14.82 20.44
C PRO A 53 2.01 -14.77 19.39
N PRO A 54 0.98 -13.90 19.54
CA PRO A 54 -0.03 -13.75 18.50
C PRO A 54 0.59 -13.22 17.20
N VAL A 55 0.58 -14.06 16.16
CA VAL A 55 1.06 -13.72 14.80
C VAL A 55 -0.10 -13.90 13.83
N TYR A 56 -0.22 -12.97 12.90
CA TYR A 56 -1.23 -13.02 11.85
C TYR A 56 -0.62 -12.63 10.51
N ILE A 57 -1.22 -13.18 9.45
CA ILE A 57 -1.02 -12.69 8.09
C ILE A 57 -2.24 -11.89 7.68
N LEU A 58 -2.04 -11.00 6.72
CA LEU A 58 -3.10 -10.22 6.12
C LEU A 58 -2.96 -10.17 4.62
N GLY A 59 -4.09 -10.09 3.95
CA GLY A 59 -4.15 -9.88 2.52
C GLY A 59 -5.49 -9.28 2.11
N GLY A 60 -5.49 -8.49 1.05
CA GLY A 60 -6.73 -7.88 0.57
C GLY A 60 -6.50 -6.89 -0.55
N GLY A 61 -7.53 -6.10 -0.82
CA GLY A 61 -7.51 -5.07 -1.84
C GLY A 61 -7.25 -3.69 -1.26
N GLU A 62 -6.81 -2.77 -2.12
CA GLU A 62 -6.80 -1.35 -1.81
C GLU A 62 -7.42 -0.53 -2.93
N PHE A 63 -8.10 0.53 -2.53
CA PHE A 63 -8.44 1.65 -3.41
C PHE A 63 -7.63 2.86 -2.97
N SER A 64 -7.08 3.58 -3.94
CA SER A 64 -6.14 4.66 -3.67
C SER A 64 -6.49 5.89 -4.52
N HIS A 65 -6.54 7.05 -3.87
CA HIS A 65 -6.70 8.35 -4.50
C HIS A 65 -5.38 9.11 -4.43
N ILE A 66 -4.83 9.46 -5.58
CA ILE A 66 -3.52 10.10 -5.70
C ILE A 66 -3.70 11.61 -5.57
N LEU A 67 -3.07 12.20 -4.56
CA LEU A 67 -3.24 13.60 -4.19
C LEU A 67 -2.22 14.52 -4.87
N SER A 68 -1.05 13.99 -5.21
CA SER A 68 0.05 14.81 -5.74
C SER A 68 0.87 14.01 -6.74
N HIS A 69 0.90 14.50 -7.98
CA HIS A 69 1.75 13.99 -9.05
C HIS A 69 2.93 14.95 -9.26
N LYS A 70 3.93 14.90 -8.36
CA LYS A 70 5.11 15.77 -8.46
C LYS A 70 6.30 15.01 -9.00
N GLU A 71 6.81 15.45 -10.14
CA GLU A 71 8.07 14.99 -10.74
C GLU A 71 9.04 16.18 -10.77
N ASN A 72 10.14 16.11 -10.01
CA ASN A 72 11.12 17.22 -9.89
C ASN A 72 10.49 18.60 -9.59
N GLY A 73 9.38 18.62 -8.85
CA GLY A 73 8.64 19.85 -8.52
C GLY A 73 7.62 20.31 -9.58
N LEU A 74 7.58 19.66 -10.74
CA LEU A 74 6.58 19.89 -11.78
C LEU A 74 5.37 18.97 -11.56
N ASP A 75 4.18 19.54 -11.75
CA ASP A 75 2.92 18.81 -11.66
C ASP A 75 2.67 18.04 -12.97
N ILE A 76 2.57 16.70 -12.89
CA ILE A 76 2.30 15.82 -14.04
C ILE A 76 0.90 15.20 -13.99
N THR A 77 -0.02 15.80 -13.24
CA THR A 77 -1.42 15.33 -13.09
C THR A 77 -2.15 15.21 -14.43
N GLU A 78 -1.79 16.03 -15.43
CA GLU A 78 -2.37 15.96 -16.77
C GLU A 78 -2.13 14.61 -17.45
N ASN A 79 -0.98 13.99 -17.18
CA ASN A 79 -0.51 12.76 -17.84
C ASN A 79 -0.78 11.48 -17.05
N THR A 80 -1.34 11.60 -15.85
CA THR A 80 -1.52 10.48 -14.92
C THR A 80 -2.96 10.39 -14.43
N LYS A 81 -3.40 9.18 -14.06
CA LYS A 81 -4.71 8.92 -13.45
C LYS A 81 -4.64 9.22 -11.96
N ILE A 82 -5.73 9.77 -11.43
CA ILE A 82 -5.87 10.16 -10.02
C ILE A 82 -6.33 9.00 -9.12
N PHE A 83 -6.72 7.86 -9.71
CA PHE A 83 -7.13 6.66 -8.98
C PHE A 83 -6.18 5.51 -9.29
N ASP A 84 -5.96 4.69 -8.28
CA ASP A 84 -5.18 3.46 -8.33
C ASP A 84 -5.91 2.38 -7.51
N TYR A 85 -5.72 1.13 -7.88
CA TYR A 85 -6.19 -0.02 -7.10
C TYR A 85 -5.13 -1.11 -7.10
N GLY A 86 -5.10 -1.85 -6.01
CA GLY A 86 -4.00 -2.76 -5.74
C GLY A 86 -4.36 -3.93 -4.84
N ILE A 87 -3.36 -4.77 -4.63
CA ILE A 87 -3.39 -5.84 -3.65
C ILE A 87 -2.39 -5.50 -2.55
N ILE A 88 -2.76 -5.81 -1.32
CA ILE A 88 -1.88 -5.72 -0.17
C ILE A 88 -1.66 -7.13 0.35
N LEU A 89 -0.40 -7.41 0.68
CA LEU A 89 0.00 -8.61 1.41
C LEU A 89 0.87 -8.20 2.58
N GLY A 90 0.73 -8.88 3.71
CA GLY A 90 1.51 -8.55 4.88
C GLY A 90 1.34 -9.52 6.03
N GLY A 91 1.89 -9.11 7.16
CA GLY A 91 1.74 -9.82 8.41
C GLY A 91 2.17 -8.96 9.57
N GLY A 92 1.75 -9.37 10.75
CA GLY A 92 2.09 -8.68 11.96
C GLY A 92 2.10 -9.59 13.16
N LEU A 93 2.69 -9.07 14.23
CA LEU A 93 2.74 -9.72 15.51
C LEU A 93 2.32 -8.76 16.62
N LYS A 94 1.79 -9.34 17.69
CA LYS A 94 1.45 -8.65 18.91
C LYS A 94 2.43 -9.05 20.01
N ILE A 95 3.11 -8.06 20.58
CA ILE A 95 3.98 -8.22 21.75
C ILE A 95 3.17 -7.78 22.98
N LYS A 96 2.86 -8.72 23.86
CA LYS A 96 2.21 -8.43 25.15
C LYS A 96 3.26 -7.91 26.12
N MET A 97 3.04 -6.72 26.67
CA MET A 97 3.82 -6.15 27.77
C MET A 97 2.92 -6.10 29.03
N PRO A 98 3.48 -5.94 30.25
CA PRO A 98 2.70 -6.04 31.50
C PRO A 98 1.46 -5.13 31.55
N ASN A 99 1.55 -3.92 30.99
CA ASN A 99 0.47 -2.93 31.00
C ASN A 99 0.00 -2.53 29.60
N ASN A 100 0.74 -2.88 28.55
CA ASN A 100 0.51 -2.39 27.20
C ASN A 100 0.62 -3.54 26.20
N ASP A 101 0.04 -3.36 25.02
CA ASP A 101 0.30 -4.23 23.87
C ASP A 101 0.95 -3.42 22.74
N LEU A 102 2.08 -3.90 22.22
CA LEU A 102 2.70 -3.37 21.02
C LEU A 102 2.32 -4.24 19.82
N PHE A 103 1.87 -3.62 18.74
CA PHE A 103 1.58 -4.25 17.47
C PHE A 103 2.60 -3.77 16.44
N ILE A 104 3.23 -4.72 15.77
CA ILE A 104 4.15 -4.47 14.67
C ILE A 104 3.56 -5.14 13.44
N GLU A 105 3.38 -4.38 12.36
CA GLU A 105 2.78 -4.89 11.14
C GLU A 105 3.55 -4.38 9.92
N ALA A 106 3.86 -5.28 9.00
CA ALA A 106 4.51 -4.96 7.74
C ALA A 106 3.55 -5.29 6.60
N ARG A 107 3.37 -4.35 5.67
CA ARG A 107 2.52 -4.46 4.49
C ARG A 107 3.33 -4.15 3.24
N TYR A 108 3.13 -4.93 2.19
CA TYR A 108 3.59 -4.62 0.85
C TYR A 108 2.38 -4.33 -0.03
N HIS A 109 2.34 -3.12 -0.57
CA HIS A 109 1.28 -2.61 -1.44
C HIS A 109 1.74 -2.75 -2.88
N ILE A 110 0.91 -3.39 -3.71
CA ILE A 110 1.17 -3.64 -5.12
C ILE A 110 0.07 -3.00 -5.95
N GLY A 111 0.37 -1.89 -6.62
CA GLY A 111 -0.53 -1.25 -7.58
C GLY A 111 -0.70 -2.13 -8.82
N LEU A 112 -1.96 -2.45 -9.15
CA LEU A 112 -2.30 -3.24 -10.32
C LEU A 112 -2.66 -2.35 -11.51
N GLN A 113 -3.19 -1.15 -11.25
CA GLN A 113 -3.60 -0.22 -12.29
C GLN A 113 -2.40 0.42 -12.97
N ASN A 114 -2.47 0.53 -14.30
CA ASN A 114 -1.59 1.45 -15.02
C ASN A 114 -2.14 2.86 -14.88
N ILE A 115 -1.41 3.69 -14.12
CA ILE A 115 -1.79 5.09 -13.87
C ILE A 115 -1.29 6.04 -14.97
N ALA A 116 -0.56 5.56 -15.96
CA ALA A 116 -0.33 6.33 -17.19
C ALA A 116 -1.67 6.56 -17.90
N LYS A 117 -1.93 7.80 -18.33
CA LYS A 117 -2.94 8.06 -19.37
C LYS A 117 -2.35 7.67 -20.73
N ASP A 118 -3.22 7.43 -21.71
CA ASP A 118 -2.83 7.07 -23.09
C ASP A 118 -2.07 8.23 -23.73
N ASN A 119 -0.77 8.29 -23.45
CA ASN A 119 0.13 9.35 -23.87
C ASN A 119 1.32 8.69 -24.57
N LEU A 120 1.89 9.35 -25.58
CA LEU A 120 2.97 8.79 -26.40
C LEU A 120 4.26 8.46 -25.62
N ARG A 121 4.44 8.98 -24.40
CA ARG A 121 5.69 8.91 -23.62
C ARG A 121 5.81 7.71 -22.67
N PHE A 122 4.71 7.25 -22.08
CA PHE A 122 4.74 6.26 -20.99
C PHE A 122 4.03 4.98 -21.42
N GLU A 123 4.70 3.84 -21.31
CA GLU A 123 4.07 2.54 -21.57
C GLU A 123 3.28 2.08 -20.35
N SER A 124 3.91 2.11 -19.17
CA SER A 124 3.24 1.80 -17.92
C SER A 124 3.85 2.53 -16.74
N ILE A 125 2.98 2.89 -15.81
CA ILE A 125 3.36 3.43 -14.52
C ILE A 125 2.60 2.63 -13.47
N LYS A 126 3.34 1.94 -12.61
CA LYS A 126 2.79 1.13 -11.51
C LYS A 126 3.30 1.61 -10.17
N THR A 127 2.42 1.60 -9.17
CA THR A 127 2.77 2.00 -7.81
C THR A 127 3.18 0.80 -6.96
N ASN A 128 4.05 1.04 -5.98
CA ASN A 128 4.36 0.09 -4.93
C ASN A 128 4.76 0.81 -3.64
N ALA A 129 4.53 0.17 -2.51
CA ALA A 129 5.00 0.68 -1.22
C ALA A 129 5.29 -0.45 -0.24
N PHE A 130 6.28 -0.24 0.61
CA PHE A 130 6.51 -1.04 1.81
C PHE A 130 6.16 -0.18 3.02
N VAL A 131 5.20 -0.63 3.82
CA VAL A 131 4.67 0.10 4.96
C VAL A 131 4.96 -0.70 6.23
N LEU A 132 5.60 -0.05 7.20
CA LEU A 132 5.80 -0.57 8.54
C LEU A 132 4.91 0.25 9.49
N MET A 133 4.08 -0.45 10.26
CA MET A 133 3.19 0.16 11.23
C MET A 133 3.53 -0.30 12.64
N LEU A 134 3.50 0.65 13.55
CA LEU A 134 3.64 0.44 14.98
C LEU A 134 2.39 0.99 15.66
N ALA A 135 1.67 0.16 16.40
CA ALA A 135 0.53 0.60 17.20
C ALA A 135 0.73 0.19 18.65
N LEU A 136 0.47 1.13 19.56
CA LEU A 136 0.49 0.88 21.00
C LEU A 136 -0.95 0.89 21.50
N ARG A 137 -1.34 -0.16 22.21
CA ARG A 137 -2.57 -0.21 22.98
C ARG A 137 -2.21 -0.09 24.45
N ILE A 138 -2.67 0.99 25.06
CA ILE A 138 -2.56 1.31 26.49
C ILE A 138 -3.88 0.94 27.15
#